data_AF-A0A2K1K027-F1
#
_entry.id   AF-A0A2K1K027-F1
#
_cell.length_a   1.000
_cell.length_b   1.000
_cell.length_c   1.000
_cell.angle_alpha   90.00
_cell.angle_beta   90.00
_cell.angle_gamma   90.00
#
_symmetry.space_group_name_H-M   'P 1'
#
loop_
_entity.id
_entity.type
_entity.pdbx_description
1 polymer ?
#
loop_
_entity_poly.entity_id
_entity_poly.type
_entity_poly.pdbx_seq_one_letter_code
_entity_poly.pdbx_strand_id
1 'polypeptide(L)'
;MDLQNGVRGLMLDMYDFRNDVWLCHSFGGHCHEFTAFRPANETLAEIRTFLEANPTEVVTIFIEDYVLTLNAITKLFTSAGLTKYWMPVAVMPSNGSLWPTLEEMIQRNHRLVVFTQNETKEATEGVAYQWRYTTENQYGDSGLWSGSCPRRINSTVLNDTSRSLIVQNYFPTNPNAINACRDNSEGLFNMLRTCYIAAGDRWSNYVAVDFYKRSTGGGAFHAVDFLNEQMQCSCQDATKPCSADVGHEFKGQNRERSTKLANTIRTHIHTHKPVDGFRGAFFLVTTIST
;
A
#
# COMPACT_ATOMS: atom_id res chain seq x y z
N MET A 1 5.42 -14.84 6.11
CA MET A 1 4.91 -14.02 4.99
C MET A 1 4.86 -12.56 5.40
N ASP A 2 5.07 -11.61 4.49
CA ASP A 2 5.11 -10.17 4.81
C ASP A 2 3.82 -9.64 5.44
N LEU A 3 2.67 -10.16 5.01
CA LEU A 3 1.36 -9.81 5.55
C LEU A 3 1.24 -10.07 7.07
N GLN A 4 1.93 -11.09 7.60
CA GLN A 4 1.94 -11.37 9.03
C GLN A 4 2.67 -10.30 9.86
N ASN A 5 3.50 -9.48 9.22
CA ASN A 5 4.26 -8.42 9.89
C ASN A 5 3.58 -7.05 9.80
N GLY A 6 2.35 -6.96 9.28
CA GLY A 6 1.61 -5.70 9.15
C GLY A 6 1.61 -5.08 7.75
N VAL A 7 2.35 -5.66 6.80
CA VAL A 7 2.25 -5.28 5.37
C VAL A 7 0.84 -5.59 4.87
N ARG A 8 0.27 -4.70 4.05
CA ARG A 8 -1.08 -4.86 3.48
C ARG A 8 -1.15 -4.53 2.00
N GLY A 9 -0.04 -4.09 1.41
CA GLY A 9 0.12 -3.97 -0.03
C GLY A 9 1.30 -4.80 -0.52
N LEU A 10 1.21 -5.34 -1.73
CA LEU A 10 2.29 -6.06 -2.39
C LEU A 10 2.51 -5.51 -3.80
N MET A 11 3.76 -5.34 -4.21
CA MET A 11 4.15 -5.09 -5.60
C MET A 11 4.74 -6.37 -6.18
N LEU A 12 4.10 -6.89 -7.22
CA LEU A 12 4.39 -8.19 -7.81
C LEU A 12 4.69 -8.02 -9.30
N ASP A 13 5.91 -8.36 -9.68
CA ASP A 13 6.30 -8.38 -11.09
C ASP A 13 5.92 -9.74 -11.68
N MET A 14 4.89 -9.79 -12.53
CA MET A 14 4.35 -11.03 -13.06
C MET A 14 4.71 -11.20 -14.54
N TYR A 15 5.24 -12.37 -14.88
CA TYR A 15 5.65 -12.73 -16.25
C TYR A 15 5.09 -14.09 -16.65
N ASP A 16 4.85 -14.28 -17.95
CA ASP A 16 4.76 -15.62 -18.53
C ASP A 16 6.14 -16.30 -18.49
N PHE A 17 6.22 -17.44 -17.82
CA PHE A 17 7.45 -18.23 -17.74
C PHE A 17 7.15 -19.71 -17.51
N ARG A 18 7.86 -20.61 -18.21
CA ARG A 18 7.68 -22.07 -18.09
C ARG A 18 6.20 -22.52 -18.21
N ASN A 19 5.45 -21.88 -19.11
CA ASN A 19 4.01 -22.11 -19.35
C ASN A 19 3.10 -21.82 -18.14
N ASP A 20 3.53 -20.98 -17.21
CA ASP A 20 2.76 -20.51 -16.06
C ASP A 20 3.07 -19.02 -15.78
N VAL A 21 2.43 -18.42 -14.78
CA VAL A 21 2.73 -17.06 -14.31
C VAL A 21 3.73 -17.12 -13.16
N TRP A 22 4.84 -16.41 -13.30
CA TRP A 22 5.92 -16.37 -12.32
C TRP A 22 6.17 -14.96 -11.80
N LEU A 23 6.65 -14.89 -10.56
CA LEU A 23 7.25 -13.68 -10.02
C LEU A 23 8.71 -13.61 -10.47
N CYS A 24 9.08 -12.53 -11.13
CA CYS A 24 10.44 -12.34 -11.65
C CYS A 24 10.84 -10.86 -11.61
N HIS A 25 12.06 -10.54 -11.18
CA HIS A 25 12.60 -9.19 -11.33
C HIS A 25 13.55 -9.18 -12.53
N SER A 26 13.03 -8.79 -13.70
CA SER A 26 13.70 -8.98 -14.98
C SER A 26 13.63 -7.74 -15.88
N PHE A 27 14.14 -7.87 -17.10
CA PHE A 27 14.23 -6.79 -18.08
C PHE A 27 13.72 -7.23 -19.45
N GLY A 28 13.39 -6.26 -20.30
CA GLY A 28 12.95 -6.52 -21.68
C GLY A 28 11.61 -7.23 -21.82
N GLY A 29 10.79 -7.30 -20.76
CA GLY A 29 9.48 -7.95 -20.78
C GLY A 29 9.54 -9.48 -20.79
N HIS A 30 10.68 -10.07 -20.43
CA HIS A 30 10.86 -11.52 -20.37
C HIS A 30 11.41 -11.96 -19.03
N CYS A 31 10.91 -13.07 -18.49
CA CYS A 31 11.52 -13.72 -17.34
C CYS A 31 12.58 -14.73 -17.80
N HIS A 32 13.72 -14.73 -17.13
CA HIS A 32 14.83 -15.65 -17.35
C HIS A 32 15.02 -16.57 -16.15
N GLU A 33 15.69 -17.69 -16.37
CA GLU A 33 16.05 -18.67 -15.34
C GLU A 33 16.74 -18.04 -14.10
N PHE A 34 17.61 -17.06 -14.31
CA PHE A 34 18.36 -16.41 -13.23
C PHE A 34 17.62 -15.22 -12.58
N THR A 35 16.53 -14.75 -13.18
CA THR A 35 15.66 -13.68 -12.65
C THR A 35 14.37 -14.21 -12.04
N ALA A 36 14.05 -15.49 -12.28
CA ALA A 36 12.86 -16.13 -11.78
C ALA A 36 12.98 -16.35 -10.27
N PHE A 37 12.02 -15.82 -9.51
CA PHE A 37 11.98 -15.97 -8.06
C PHE A 37 11.18 -17.21 -7.67
N ARG A 38 9.87 -17.22 -7.98
CA ARG A 38 8.99 -18.36 -7.72
C ARG A 38 7.70 -18.30 -8.55
N PRO A 39 6.95 -19.41 -8.70
CA PRO A 39 5.61 -19.39 -9.26
C PRO A 39 4.68 -18.42 -8.51
N ALA A 40 3.87 -17.66 -9.24
CA ALA A 40 2.99 -16.66 -8.62
C ALA A 40 1.88 -17.31 -7.78
N ASN A 41 1.47 -18.55 -8.11
CA ASN A 41 0.45 -19.29 -7.36
C ASN A 41 0.85 -19.54 -5.89
N GLU A 42 2.14 -19.71 -5.60
CA GLU A 42 2.64 -19.89 -4.24
C GLU A 42 2.38 -18.63 -3.39
N THR A 43 2.73 -17.46 -3.93
CA THR A 43 2.43 -16.18 -3.27
C THR A 43 0.93 -15.99 -3.08
N LEU A 44 0.12 -16.26 -4.12
CA LEU A 44 -1.33 -16.11 -4.00
C LEU A 44 -1.95 -17.09 -3.00
N ALA A 45 -1.41 -18.31 -2.87
CA ALA A 45 -1.85 -19.27 -1.86
C ALA A 45 -1.57 -18.76 -0.45
N GLU A 46 -0.41 -18.12 -0.22
CA GLU A 46 -0.08 -17.48 1.05
C GLU A 46 -1.06 -16.31 1.35
N ILE A 47 -1.39 -15.48 0.35
CA ILE A 47 -2.38 -14.40 0.49
C ILE A 47 -3.76 -14.95 0.86
N ARG A 48 -4.19 -16.03 0.20
CA ARG A 48 -5.46 -16.70 0.52
C ARG A 48 -5.46 -17.15 1.98
N THR A 49 -4.43 -17.87 2.41
CA THR A 49 -4.31 -18.36 3.80
C THR A 49 -4.34 -17.20 4.79
N PHE A 50 -3.70 -16.08 4.48
CA PHE A 50 -3.75 -14.88 5.30
C PHE A 50 -5.17 -14.29 5.41
N LEU A 51 -5.87 -14.10 4.29
CA LEU A 51 -7.23 -13.53 4.28
C LEU A 51 -8.28 -14.46 4.91
N GLU A 52 -8.06 -15.78 4.86
CA GLU A 52 -8.89 -16.78 5.55
C GLU A 52 -8.69 -16.73 7.07
N ALA A 53 -7.45 -16.60 7.53
CA ALA A 53 -7.13 -16.50 8.95
C ALA A 53 -7.50 -15.13 9.56
N ASN A 54 -7.57 -14.07 8.75
CA ASN A 54 -7.77 -12.70 9.21
C ASN A 54 -8.99 -12.05 8.52
N PRO A 55 -10.22 -12.27 9.02
CA PRO A 55 -11.46 -11.87 8.34
C PRO A 55 -11.66 -10.35 8.21
N THR A 56 -10.94 -9.57 9.02
CA THR A 56 -11.03 -8.10 9.04
C THR A 56 -9.93 -7.42 8.23
N GLU A 57 -9.07 -8.18 7.56
CA GLU A 57 -7.94 -7.62 6.82
C GLU A 57 -8.28 -7.41 5.35
N VAL A 58 -7.77 -6.31 4.79
CA VAL A 58 -7.84 -5.96 3.37
C VAL A 58 -6.42 -5.92 2.83
N VAL A 59 -6.21 -6.52 1.65
CA VAL A 59 -4.91 -6.56 0.98
C VAL A 59 -5.02 -5.93 -0.41
N THR A 60 -4.01 -5.15 -0.79
CA THR A 60 -3.86 -4.62 -2.15
C THR A 60 -2.68 -5.28 -2.85
N ILE A 61 -2.85 -5.59 -4.14
CA ILE A 61 -1.78 -6.08 -5.01
C ILE A 61 -1.64 -5.12 -6.18
N PHE A 62 -0.42 -4.63 -6.41
CA PHE A 62 -0.02 -3.93 -7.62
C PHE A 62 0.78 -4.90 -8.49
N ILE A 63 0.33 -5.15 -9.71
CA ILE A 63 1.00 -6.04 -10.66
C ILE A 63 1.77 -5.20 -11.67
N GLU A 64 3.09 -5.30 -11.66
CA GLU A 64 3.90 -4.92 -12.82
C GLU A 64 3.78 -6.06 -13.85
N ASP A 65 3.01 -5.78 -14.90
CA ASP A 65 2.35 -6.84 -15.68
C ASP A 65 3.01 -7.07 -17.03
N TYR A 66 3.74 -8.18 -17.13
CA TYR A 66 4.35 -8.69 -18.35
C TYR A 66 3.71 -10.01 -18.80
N VAL A 67 2.47 -10.29 -18.36
CA VAL A 67 1.72 -11.50 -18.72
C VAL A 67 0.92 -11.26 -20.00
N LEU A 68 1.38 -11.85 -21.09
CA LEU A 68 0.79 -11.80 -22.42
C LEU A 68 -0.30 -12.87 -22.63
N THR A 69 -0.22 -14.00 -21.91
CA THR A 69 -1.22 -15.06 -21.99
C THR A 69 -2.59 -14.55 -21.53
N LEU A 70 -3.56 -14.56 -22.46
CA LEU A 70 -4.90 -14.06 -22.21
C LEU A 70 -5.58 -14.76 -21.02
N ASN A 71 -6.10 -13.97 -20.09
CA ASN A 71 -6.76 -14.42 -18.86
C ASN A 71 -5.87 -15.21 -17.90
N ALA A 72 -4.54 -15.26 -18.08
CA ALA A 72 -3.68 -16.02 -17.19
C ALA A 72 -3.72 -15.47 -15.75
N ILE A 73 -3.76 -14.15 -15.57
CA ILE A 73 -3.89 -13.52 -14.24
C ILE A 73 -5.23 -13.88 -13.60
N THR A 74 -6.35 -13.68 -14.30
CA THR A 74 -7.67 -13.99 -13.71
C THR A 74 -7.83 -15.47 -13.38
N LYS A 75 -7.37 -16.37 -14.27
CA LYS A 75 -7.34 -17.82 -14.01
C LYS A 75 -6.46 -18.19 -12.81
N LEU A 76 -5.31 -17.55 -12.67
CA LEU A 76 -4.39 -17.75 -11.55
C LEU A 76 -5.09 -17.41 -10.21
N PHE A 77 -5.71 -16.23 -10.11
CA PHE A 77 -6.44 -15.80 -8.92
C PHE A 77 -7.68 -16.66 -8.63
N THR A 78 -8.41 -17.09 -9.67
CA THR A 78 -9.54 -18.04 -9.53
C THR A 78 -9.06 -19.37 -8.99
N SER A 79 -7.97 -19.93 -9.54
CA SER A 79 -7.40 -21.20 -9.11
C SER A 79 -6.84 -21.12 -7.69
N ALA A 80 -6.29 -19.96 -7.31
CA ALA A 80 -5.85 -19.67 -5.95
C ALA A 80 -7.02 -19.42 -4.97
N GLY A 81 -8.28 -19.42 -5.44
CA GLY A 81 -9.46 -19.21 -4.60
C GLY A 81 -9.61 -17.79 -4.05
N LEU A 82 -8.98 -16.80 -4.69
CA LEU A 82 -8.97 -15.40 -4.25
C LEU A 82 -10.12 -14.58 -4.82
N THR A 83 -10.79 -15.03 -5.89
CA THR A 83 -11.90 -14.31 -6.52
C THR A 83 -13.03 -13.96 -5.54
N LYS A 84 -13.25 -14.77 -4.49
CA LYS A 84 -14.25 -14.47 -3.44
C LYS A 84 -13.96 -13.20 -2.63
N TYR A 85 -12.71 -12.75 -2.59
CA TYR A 85 -12.27 -11.53 -1.88
C TYR A 85 -12.12 -10.32 -2.81
N TRP A 86 -12.08 -10.55 -4.11
CA TRP A 86 -11.70 -9.55 -5.10
C TRP A 86 -12.78 -8.48 -5.26
N MET A 87 -12.43 -7.22 -5.02
CA MET A 87 -13.27 -6.07 -5.32
C MET A 87 -13.43 -5.89 -6.85
N PRO A 88 -14.65 -6.01 -7.42
CA PRO A 88 -14.85 -5.84 -8.86
C PRO A 88 -14.64 -4.41 -9.33
N VAL A 89 -14.09 -4.21 -10.54
CA VAL A 89 -13.93 -2.89 -11.19
C VAL A 89 -15.24 -2.10 -11.21
N ALA A 90 -16.38 -2.78 -11.43
CA ALA A 90 -17.71 -2.16 -11.52
C ALA A 90 -18.14 -1.39 -10.26
N VAL A 91 -17.53 -1.68 -9.10
CA VAL A 91 -17.81 -0.99 -7.83
C VAL A 91 -16.62 -0.17 -7.33
N MET A 92 -15.53 -0.11 -8.11
CA MET A 92 -14.39 0.75 -7.77
C MET A 92 -14.71 2.22 -8.07
N PRO A 93 -14.35 3.16 -7.18
CA PRO A 93 -14.59 4.57 -7.40
C PRO A 93 -13.80 5.09 -8.59
N SER A 94 -14.37 6.06 -9.29
CA SER A 94 -13.72 6.74 -10.41
C SER A 94 -13.81 8.25 -10.26
N ASN A 95 -12.96 8.97 -11.00
CA ASN A 95 -12.98 10.42 -11.11
C ASN A 95 -12.93 11.15 -9.75
N GLY A 96 -12.01 10.73 -8.89
CA GLY A 96 -11.76 11.34 -7.58
C GLY A 96 -12.76 10.97 -6.49
N SER A 97 -13.79 10.17 -6.83
CA SER A 97 -14.81 9.71 -5.88
C SER A 97 -14.19 8.96 -4.70
N LEU A 98 -14.87 9.04 -3.56
CA LEU A 98 -14.45 8.38 -2.33
C LEU A 98 -14.50 6.86 -2.50
N TRP A 99 -13.46 6.21 -1.99
CA TRP A 99 -13.44 4.76 -1.81
C TRP A 99 -14.30 4.36 -0.61
N PRO A 100 -14.87 3.14 -0.63
CA PRO A 100 -15.55 2.60 0.55
C PRO A 100 -14.62 2.57 1.76
N THR A 101 -15.16 2.66 2.97
CA THR A 101 -14.38 2.45 4.20
C THR A 101 -13.87 1.00 4.25
N LEU A 102 -12.83 0.75 5.06
CA LEU A 102 -12.38 -0.63 5.29
C LEU A 102 -13.50 -1.50 5.86
N GLU A 103 -14.33 -0.95 6.74
CA GLU A 103 -15.47 -1.66 7.32
C GLU A 103 -16.47 -2.08 6.22
N GLU A 104 -16.82 -1.17 5.30
CA GLU A 104 -17.70 -1.48 4.18
C GLU A 104 -17.09 -2.53 3.24
N MET A 105 -15.78 -2.45 2.98
CA MET A 105 -15.06 -3.45 2.18
C MET A 105 -15.10 -4.83 2.85
N ILE A 106 -14.86 -4.90 4.16
CA ILE A 106 -14.91 -6.13 4.95
C ILE A 106 -16.32 -6.72 4.94
N GLN A 107 -17.36 -5.90 5.19
CA GLN A 107 -18.76 -6.33 5.19
C GLN A 107 -19.20 -6.91 3.84
N ARG A 108 -18.68 -6.37 2.72
CA ARG A 108 -18.95 -6.88 1.36
C ARG A 108 -17.99 -7.99 0.92
N ASN A 109 -17.07 -8.40 1.80
CA ASN A 109 -15.97 -9.30 1.51
C ASN A 109 -15.09 -8.86 0.31
N HIS A 110 -15.03 -7.56 0.03
CA HIS A 110 -14.14 -6.93 -0.97
C HIS A 110 -12.76 -6.68 -0.34
N ARG A 111 -12.14 -7.75 0.14
CA ARG A 111 -10.92 -7.72 0.96
C ARG A 111 -9.63 -7.86 0.16
N LEU A 112 -9.73 -7.89 -1.16
CA LEU A 112 -8.62 -7.92 -2.09
C LEU A 112 -8.82 -6.89 -3.20
N VAL A 113 -7.92 -5.92 -3.30
CA VAL A 113 -7.86 -4.94 -4.40
C VAL A 113 -6.68 -5.32 -5.28
N VAL A 114 -6.91 -5.49 -6.59
CA VAL A 114 -5.85 -5.89 -7.54
C VAL A 114 -5.76 -4.86 -8.65
N PHE A 115 -4.60 -4.25 -8.80
CA PHE A 115 -4.26 -3.34 -9.88
C PHE A 115 -3.26 -4.00 -10.84
N THR A 116 -3.38 -3.70 -12.12
CA THR A 116 -2.41 -4.03 -13.17
C THR A 116 -1.91 -2.76 -13.85
N GLN A 117 -0.65 -2.76 -14.27
CA GLN A 117 -0.08 -1.70 -15.12
C GLN A 117 -0.42 -1.85 -16.61
N ASN A 118 -1.08 -2.95 -17.01
CA ASN A 118 -1.51 -3.18 -18.40
C ASN A 118 -2.94 -2.66 -18.63
N GLU A 119 -3.06 -1.55 -19.36
CA GLU A 119 -4.34 -0.88 -19.66
C GLU A 119 -5.40 -1.83 -20.25
N THR A 120 -4.98 -2.77 -21.10
CA THR A 120 -5.92 -3.62 -21.84
C THR A 120 -6.72 -4.54 -20.93
N LYS A 121 -6.14 -4.95 -19.79
CA LYS A 121 -6.71 -5.97 -18.90
C LYS A 121 -7.92 -5.50 -18.09
N GLU A 122 -8.13 -4.20 -17.92
CA GLU A 122 -9.36 -3.73 -17.28
C GLU A 122 -10.57 -4.06 -18.15
N ALA A 123 -10.48 -3.76 -19.45
CA ALA A 123 -11.58 -3.99 -20.39
C ALA A 123 -11.73 -5.47 -20.76
N THR A 124 -10.63 -6.21 -20.88
CA THR A 124 -10.65 -7.60 -21.38
C THR A 124 -10.75 -8.66 -20.28
N GLU A 125 -10.17 -8.40 -19.10
CA GLU A 125 -10.05 -9.37 -18.01
C GLU A 125 -10.69 -8.88 -16.70
N GLY A 126 -11.08 -7.61 -16.60
CA GLY A 126 -11.66 -7.03 -15.38
C GLY A 126 -10.64 -6.76 -14.26
N VAL A 127 -9.34 -6.70 -14.58
CA VAL A 127 -8.27 -6.34 -13.63
C VAL A 127 -8.06 -4.82 -13.68
N ALA A 128 -8.20 -4.13 -12.55
CA ALA A 128 -8.23 -2.67 -12.52
C ALA A 128 -6.94 -2.04 -13.05
N TYR A 129 -7.03 -1.16 -14.04
CA TYR A 129 -5.88 -0.47 -14.60
C TYR A 129 -5.41 0.62 -13.63
N GLN A 130 -4.24 0.39 -13.02
CA GLN A 130 -3.70 1.18 -11.92
C GLN A 130 -3.81 2.69 -12.14
N TRP A 131 -3.39 3.17 -13.31
CA TRP A 131 -3.31 4.60 -13.63
C TRP A 131 -4.66 5.31 -13.74
N ARG A 132 -5.79 4.57 -13.68
CA ARG A 132 -7.15 5.16 -13.54
C ARG A 132 -7.52 5.48 -12.10
N TYR A 133 -6.80 4.94 -11.13
CA TYR A 133 -7.17 5.02 -9.70
C TYR A 133 -6.11 5.73 -8.86
N THR A 134 -4.84 5.65 -9.25
CA THR A 134 -3.72 6.15 -8.45
C THR A 134 -2.95 7.28 -9.15
N THR A 135 -2.42 8.23 -8.40
CA THR A 135 -1.18 8.94 -8.77
C THR A 135 0.01 8.27 -8.09
N GLU A 136 1.18 8.33 -8.72
CA GLU A 136 2.39 7.68 -8.22
C GLU A 136 3.66 8.48 -8.52
N ASN A 137 4.58 8.59 -7.56
CA ASN A 137 5.90 9.17 -7.80
C ASN A 137 6.85 8.16 -8.46
N GLN A 138 7.84 8.69 -9.16
CA GLN A 138 8.87 7.88 -9.83
C GLN A 138 9.62 7.05 -8.79
N TYR A 139 9.79 5.77 -9.07
CA TYR A 139 10.59 4.84 -8.29
C TYR A 139 12.10 5.05 -8.53
N GLY A 140 12.91 4.26 -7.84
CA GLY A 140 14.35 4.24 -8.01
C GLY A 140 15.03 5.43 -7.34
N ASP A 141 16.26 5.74 -7.75
CA ASP A 141 17.05 6.81 -7.11
C ASP A 141 16.35 8.19 -7.18
N SER A 142 15.55 8.41 -8.23
CA SER A 142 14.70 9.61 -8.37
C SER A 142 13.62 9.70 -7.29
N GLY A 143 13.10 8.58 -6.81
CA GLY A 143 12.12 8.51 -5.72
C GLY A 143 12.72 8.75 -4.34
N LEU A 144 14.05 8.63 -4.21
CA LEU A 144 14.80 8.92 -3.00
C LEU A 144 15.31 10.37 -2.94
N TRP A 145 15.12 11.16 -4.01
CA TRP A 145 15.69 12.49 -4.12
C TRP A 145 15.04 13.46 -3.12
N SER A 146 15.78 13.75 -2.04
CA SER A 146 15.37 14.69 -1.00
C SER A 146 14.87 16.02 -1.59
N GLY A 147 13.64 16.39 -1.26
CA GLY A 147 12.99 17.64 -1.66
C GLY A 147 12.36 17.64 -3.06
N SER A 148 12.40 16.52 -3.79
CA SER A 148 11.77 16.39 -5.11
C SER A 148 10.95 15.10 -5.20
N CYS A 149 9.63 15.23 -5.47
CA CYS A 149 8.74 14.08 -5.70
C CYS A 149 8.30 14.06 -7.18
N PRO A 150 9.16 13.61 -8.11
CA PRO A 150 8.81 13.54 -9.52
C PRO A 150 7.72 12.50 -9.76
N ARG A 151 6.75 12.76 -10.65
CA ARG A 151 5.73 11.77 -11.02
C ARG A 151 6.32 10.60 -11.80
N ARG A 152 5.71 9.41 -11.69
CA ARG A 152 5.98 8.29 -12.59
C ARG A 152 5.47 8.63 -13.99
N ILE A 153 6.21 8.22 -15.03
CA ILE A 153 5.92 8.64 -16.42
C ILE A 153 4.51 8.23 -16.90
N ASN A 154 4.05 7.04 -16.50
CA ASN A 154 2.71 6.52 -16.81
C ASN A 154 1.60 7.09 -15.92
N SER A 155 1.95 7.67 -14.76
CA SER A 155 1.00 8.32 -13.86
C SER A 155 0.63 9.71 -14.38
N THR A 156 -0.58 10.17 -14.07
CA THR A 156 -0.91 11.59 -14.15
C THR A 156 -0.10 12.41 -13.14
N VAL A 157 -0.20 13.75 -13.21
CA VAL A 157 0.45 14.64 -12.24
C VAL A 157 -0.01 14.32 -10.81
N LEU A 158 0.87 14.43 -9.82
CA LEU A 158 0.59 13.94 -8.46
C LEU A 158 -0.61 14.63 -7.79
N ASN A 159 -0.85 15.91 -8.13
CA ASN A 159 -1.99 16.70 -7.65
C ASN A 159 -3.27 16.51 -8.46
N ASP A 160 -3.33 15.53 -9.37
CA ASP A 160 -4.55 15.18 -10.09
C ASP A 160 -5.59 14.57 -9.13
N THR A 161 -6.63 15.34 -8.83
CA THR A 161 -7.69 14.93 -7.91
C THR A 161 -8.71 13.99 -8.56
N SER A 162 -8.63 13.74 -9.87
CA SER A 162 -9.45 12.70 -10.54
C SER A 162 -8.99 11.28 -10.20
N ARG A 163 -7.81 11.14 -9.59
CA ARG A 163 -7.31 9.90 -8.97
C ARG A 163 -7.37 10.06 -7.45
N SER A 164 -8.07 9.13 -6.79
CA SER A 164 -8.36 9.24 -5.37
C SER A 164 -7.32 8.57 -4.47
N LEU A 165 -6.43 7.76 -5.03
CA LEU A 165 -5.35 7.09 -4.31
C LEU A 165 -3.98 7.65 -4.70
N ILE A 166 -3.06 7.66 -3.75
CA ILE A 166 -1.67 8.08 -3.96
C ILE A 166 -0.74 6.93 -3.54
N VAL A 167 0.18 6.55 -4.43
CA VAL A 167 1.23 5.57 -4.17
C VAL A 167 2.57 6.29 -4.11
N GLN A 168 3.32 6.08 -3.04
CA GLN A 168 4.66 6.61 -2.88
C GLN A 168 5.70 5.49 -2.96
N ASN A 169 6.47 5.44 -4.04
CA ASN A 169 7.68 4.63 -4.13
C ASN A 169 8.86 5.31 -3.45
N TYR A 170 9.52 4.56 -2.58
CA TYR A 170 10.71 4.98 -1.87
C TYR A 170 11.68 3.80 -1.74
N PHE A 171 12.33 3.46 -2.85
CA PHE A 171 13.38 2.43 -2.92
C PHE A 171 14.36 2.77 -4.06
N PRO A 172 15.64 2.36 -3.95
CA PRO A 172 16.67 2.65 -4.95
C PRO A 172 16.44 1.88 -6.25
N THR A 173 17.09 2.31 -7.34
CA THR A 173 16.93 1.67 -8.66
C THR A 173 17.34 0.20 -8.63
N ASN A 174 18.41 -0.10 -7.89
CA ASN A 174 18.89 -1.46 -7.66
C ASN A 174 18.64 -1.82 -6.19
N PRO A 175 17.93 -2.93 -5.89
CA PRO A 175 17.68 -3.36 -4.53
C PRO A 175 18.98 -3.45 -3.73
N ASN A 176 19.03 -2.76 -2.58
CA ASN A 176 20.24 -2.71 -1.76
C ASN A 176 19.90 -2.94 -0.29
N ALA A 177 19.97 -4.21 0.12
CA ALA A 177 19.66 -4.62 1.49
C ALA A 177 20.58 -3.99 2.55
N ILE A 178 21.81 -3.60 2.17
CA ILE A 178 22.78 -2.96 3.08
C ILE A 178 22.33 -1.53 3.40
N ASN A 179 21.94 -0.77 2.37
CA ASN A 179 21.50 0.61 2.52
C ASN A 179 20.03 0.76 2.95
N ALA A 180 19.21 -0.29 2.81
CA ALA A 180 17.80 -0.26 3.18
C ALA A 180 17.54 0.25 4.62
N CYS A 181 18.44 -0.06 5.57
CA CYS A 181 18.32 0.45 6.94
C CYS A 181 18.38 1.99 7.00
N ARG A 182 19.28 2.60 6.22
CA ARG A 182 19.38 4.06 6.11
C ARG A 182 18.17 4.62 5.37
N ASP A 183 17.82 4.02 4.23
CA ASP A 183 16.78 4.53 3.35
C ASP A 183 15.42 4.51 4.09
N ASN A 184 15.04 3.38 4.67
CA ASN A 184 13.77 3.21 5.39
C ASN A 184 13.71 3.87 6.78
N SER A 185 14.59 4.84 7.08
CA SER A 185 14.64 5.58 8.34
C SER A 185 14.21 7.05 8.15
N GLU A 186 14.98 8.04 8.60
CA GLU A 186 14.59 9.46 8.59
C GLU A 186 14.29 10.01 7.18
N GLY A 187 15.02 9.53 6.17
CA GLY A 187 14.84 9.96 4.78
C GLY A 187 13.43 9.71 4.24
N LEU A 188 12.83 8.58 4.63
CA LEU A 188 11.46 8.23 4.25
C LEU A 188 10.45 9.27 4.74
N PHE A 189 10.53 9.72 6.00
CA PHE A 189 9.60 10.70 6.56
C PHE A 189 9.70 12.07 5.88
N ASN A 190 10.93 12.50 5.55
CA ASN A 190 11.12 13.73 4.78
C ASN A 190 10.50 13.63 3.39
N MET A 191 10.56 12.44 2.78
CA MET A 191 9.96 12.21 1.49
C MET A 191 8.42 12.15 1.55
N LEU A 192 7.83 11.58 2.60
CA LEU A 192 6.38 11.62 2.82
C LEU A 192 5.85 13.07 2.78
N ARG A 193 6.51 14.00 3.49
CA ARG A 193 6.14 15.42 3.50
C ARG A 193 6.36 16.09 2.15
N THR A 194 7.46 15.76 1.48
CA THR A 194 7.76 16.29 0.14
C THR A 194 6.70 15.87 -0.86
N CYS A 195 6.32 14.59 -0.88
CA CYS A 195 5.28 14.07 -1.75
C CYS A 195 3.88 14.57 -1.38
N TYR A 196 3.59 14.82 -0.10
CA TYR A 196 2.34 15.46 0.33
C TYR A 196 2.13 16.82 -0.36
N ILE A 197 3.14 17.68 -0.34
CA ILE A 197 3.10 18.99 -1.01
C ILE A 197 2.92 18.81 -2.53
N ALA A 198 3.69 17.91 -3.14
CA ALA A 198 3.61 17.65 -4.57
C ALA A 198 2.24 17.06 -5.01
N ALA A 199 1.57 16.32 -4.11
CA ALA A 199 0.27 15.71 -4.33
C ALA A 199 -0.92 16.65 -4.07
N GLY A 200 -0.65 17.94 -3.82
CA GLY A 200 -1.68 18.95 -3.56
C GLY A 200 -2.32 18.76 -2.20
N ASP A 201 -1.50 18.65 -1.15
CA ASP A 201 -1.92 18.51 0.25
C ASP A 201 -2.72 17.23 0.52
N ARG A 202 -2.27 16.12 -0.10
CA ARG A 202 -2.87 14.79 0.07
C ARG A 202 -1.81 13.78 0.49
N TRP A 203 -2.05 13.08 1.59
CA TRP A 203 -1.16 12.04 2.10
C TRP A 203 -1.21 10.77 1.24
N SER A 204 -0.06 10.12 1.09
CA SER A 204 0.12 8.92 0.26
C SER A 204 -0.60 7.71 0.85
N ASN A 205 -1.64 7.16 0.21
CA ASN A 205 -2.38 5.96 0.65
C ASN A 205 -1.50 4.70 0.78
N TYR A 206 -0.47 4.62 -0.05
CA TYR A 206 0.46 3.51 -0.07
C TYR A 206 1.89 4.02 0.00
N VAL A 207 2.74 3.33 0.76
CA VAL A 207 4.18 3.58 0.82
C VAL A 207 4.90 2.30 0.42
N ALA A 208 5.55 2.31 -0.73
CA ALA A 208 6.31 1.19 -1.26
C ALA A 208 7.79 1.32 -0.91
N VAL A 209 8.34 0.30 -0.25
CA VAL A 209 9.75 0.21 0.13
C VAL A 209 10.30 -1.20 -0.07
N ASP A 210 11.60 -1.28 -0.32
CA ASP A 210 12.34 -2.54 -0.29
C ASP A 210 12.83 -2.87 1.12
N PHE A 211 12.92 -4.17 1.44
CA PHE A 211 13.45 -4.66 2.72
C PHE A 211 12.84 -3.97 3.95
N TYR A 212 11.51 -3.79 3.98
CA TYR A 212 10.78 -2.98 4.97
C TYR A 212 11.11 -3.23 6.46
N LYS A 213 11.65 -4.41 6.81
CA LYS A 213 12.10 -4.74 8.17
C LYS A 213 13.43 -4.10 8.58
N ARG A 214 14.20 -3.58 7.62
CA ARG A 214 15.52 -2.98 7.86
C ARG A 214 15.34 -1.49 8.03
N SER A 215 15.42 -1.01 9.26
CA SER A 215 15.32 0.41 9.60
C SER A 215 15.83 0.70 11.01
N THR A 216 15.91 1.99 11.33
CA THR A 216 15.99 2.52 12.69
C THR A 216 14.75 3.37 12.99
N GLY A 217 14.46 3.64 14.27
CA GLY A 217 13.37 4.56 14.65
C GLY A 217 11.96 4.12 14.23
N GLY A 218 11.71 2.81 14.11
CA GLY A 218 10.43 2.23 13.68
C GLY A 218 10.24 2.14 12.15
N GLY A 219 10.99 2.93 11.38
CA GLY A 219 11.06 2.90 9.92
C GLY A 219 9.73 2.87 9.18
N ALA A 220 9.59 1.93 8.23
CA ALA A 220 8.44 1.85 7.33
C ALA A 220 7.09 1.69 8.04
N PHE A 221 7.05 0.98 9.18
CA PHE A 221 5.81 0.87 9.97
C PHE A 221 5.46 2.16 10.68
N HIS A 222 6.45 2.83 11.28
CA HIS A 222 6.24 4.13 11.89
C HIS A 222 5.89 5.21 10.85
N ALA A 223 6.38 5.10 9.62
CA ALA A 223 5.95 5.95 8.51
C ALA A 223 4.46 5.78 8.19
N VAL A 224 3.95 4.54 8.20
CA VAL A 224 2.51 4.27 8.02
C VAL A 224 1.69 4.76 9.22
N ASP A 225 2.16 4.55 10.45
CA ASP A 225 1.52 5.07 11.67
C ASP A 225 1.41 6.61 11.61
N PHE A 226 2.50 7.28 11.25
CA PHE A 226 2.53 8.74 11.06
C PHE A 226 1.45 9.20 10.06
N LEU A 227 1.32 8.52 8.91
CA LEU A 227 0.29 8.86 7.93
C LEU A 227 -1.12 8.64 8.51
N ASN A 228 -1.36 7.50 9.18
CA ASN A 228 -2.65 7.19 9.81
C ASN A 228 -3.02 8.26 10.87
N GLU A 229 -2.07 8.76 11.65
CA GLU A 229 -2.26 9.85 12.60
C GLU A 229 -2.64 11.17 11.90
N GLN A 230 -1.99 11.52 10.78
CA GLN A 230 -2.30 12.75 10.06
C GLN A 230 -3.76 12.80 9.58
N MET A 231 -4.31 11.66 9.17
CA MET A 231 -5.71 11.57 8.75
C MET A 231 -6.70 11.68 9.91
N GLN A 232 -6.38 11.10 11.08
CA GLN A 232 -7.30 11.09 12.22
C GLN A 232 -7.48 12.46 12.87
N CYS A 233 -6.46 13.31 12.82
CA CYS A 233 -6.47 14.58 13.54
C CYS A 233 -6.93 15.80 12.70
N SER A 234 -7.38 15.61 11.45
CA SER A 234 -7.68 16.74 10.53
C SER A 234 -6.54 17.76 10.42
N CYS A 235 -5.30 17.33 10.63
CA CYS A 235 -4.13 18.21 10.60
C CYS A 235 -3.78 18.54 9.15
N GLN A 236 -3.96 19.80 8.77
CA GLN A 236 -3.51 20.32 7.47
C GLN A 236 -2.03 20.78 7.49
N ASP A 237 -1.37 20.75 8.65
CA ASP A 237 0.00 21.24 8.80
C ASP A 237 1.03 20.09 8.77
N ALA A 238 1.66 19.90 7.62
CA ALA A 238 2.67 18.85 7.39
C ALA A 238 3.99 19.05 8.18
N THR A 239 4.15 20.16 8.90
CA THR A 239 5.39 20.50 9.61
C THR A 239 5.40 20.10 11.09
N LYS A 240 4.28 19.62 11.64
CA LYS A 240 4.18 19.21 13.05
C LYS A 240 3.46 17.85 13.18
N PRO A 241 3.96 16.93 14.03
CA PRO A 241 3.16 15.77 14.41
C PRO A 241 1.91 16.26 15.15
N CYS A 242 0.76 15.70 14.80
CA CYS A 242 -0.49 15.96 15.49
C CYS A 242 -0.37 15.50 16.95
N SER A 243 -0.14 16.44 17.87
CA SER A 243 -0.40 16.17 19.27
C SER A 243 -1.91 16.20 19.45
N ALA A 244 -2.51 15.08 19.83
CA ALA A 244 -3.86 15.10 20.37
C ALA A 244 -3.85 16.08 21.55
N ASP A 245 -4.53 17.21 21.43
CA ASP A 245 -4.80 18.10 22.55
C ASP A 245 -5.64 17.30 23.55
N VAL A 246 -4.97 16.67 24.51
CA VAL A 246 -5.62 16.25 25.75
C VAL A 246 -5.82 17.53 26.56
N GLY A 247 -6.75 18.35 26.10
CA GLY A 247 -7.29 19.47 26.85
C GLY A 247 -8.08 18.94 28.04
N HIS A 248 -7.38 18.55 29.10
CA HIS A 248 -7.87 18.63 30.47
C HIS A 248 -6.69 18.58 31.45
N GLU A 249 -6.41 19.73 32.02
CA GLU A 249 -5.52 19.95 33.16
C GLU A 249 -5.96 19.06 34.34
N PHE A 250 -5.31 17.90 34.53
CA PHE A 250 -5.40 17.16 35.79
C PHE A 250 -4.17 17.48 36.63
N LYS A 251 -4.31 18.49 37.50
CA LYS A 251 -3.42 18.70 38.65
C LYS A 251 -3.43 17.44 39.52
N GLY A 252 -2.26 16.82 39.63
CA GLY A 252 -1.79 16.01 40.77
C GLY A 252 -2.66 14.84 41.23
N GLN A 253 -2.18 13.61 40.99
CA GLN A 253 -1.76 12.66 42.04
C GLN A 253 -1.58 11.23 41.49
N ASN A 254 -0.42 10.67 41.82
CA ASN A 254 -0.05 9.26 41.96
C ASN A 254 -0.01 8.31 40.73
N ARG A 255 1.25 7.91 40.45
CA ARG A 255 1.72 6.70 39.76
C ARG A 255 1.08 5.44 40.36
N GLU A 256 -0.06 5.01 39.83
CA GLU A 256 -0.51 3.61 39.87
C GLU A 256 -1.66 3.26 38.91
N ARG A 257 -2.05 4.18 38.01
CA ARG A 257 -3.14 3.97 37.01
C ARG A 257 -2.69 3.64 35.59
N SER A 258 -1.39 3.48 35.35
CA SER A 258 -0.82 3.26 34.01
C SER A 258 -1.27 1.95 33.35
N THR A 259 -1.54 0.89 34.11
CA THR A 259 -1.94 -0.42 33.56
C THR A 259 -3.45 -0.58 33.34
N LYS A 260 -4.29 0.25 33.97
CA LYS A 260 -5.75 0.24 33.73
C LYS A 260 -6.18 1.12 32.56
N LEU A 261 -5.41 2.17 32.24
CA LEU A 261 -5.71 3.08 31.12
C LEU A 261 -5.45 2.42 29.75
N ALA A 262 -4.43 1.56 29.64
CA ALA A 262 -4.13 0.83 28.41
C ALA A 262 -5.24 -0.16 28.00
N ASN A 263 -5.96 -0.74 28.97
CA ASN A 263 -7.08 -1.65 28.68
C ASN A 263 -8.39 -0.91 28.35
N THR A 264 -8.60 0.30 28.85
CA THR A 264 -9.79 1.09 28.51
C THR A 264 -9.72 1.69 27.10
N ILE A 265 -8.51 2.00 26.59
CA ILE A 265 -8.30 2.50 25.23
C ILE A 265 -8.72 1.46 24.17
N ARG A 266 -8.61 0.16 24.45
CA ARG A 266 -9.10 -0.90 23.55
C ARG A 266 -10.62 -0.94 23.39
N THR A 267 -11.37 -0.44 24.37
CA THR A 267 -12.84 -0.51 24.40
C THR A 267 -13.55 0.77 23.97
N HIS A 268 -12.86 1.89 23.78
CA HIS A 268 -13.46 3.16 23.34
C HIS A 268 -13.35 3.44 21.83
N ILE A 269 -12.85 2.47 21.06
CA ILE A 269 -12.78 2.54 19.59
C ILE A 269 -14.20 2.45 18.94
N HIS A 270 -15.24 2.13 19.70
CA HIS A 270 -16.59 1.88 19.15
C HIS A 270 -17.57 3.06 19.12
N THR A 271 -17.18 4.29 19.48
CA THR A 271 -18.14 5.41 19.60
C THR A 271 -17.84 6.65 18.75
N HIS A 272 -16.90 6.60 17.81
CA HIS A 272 -16.74 7.65 16.81
C HIS A 272 -17.06 7.11 15.42
N LYS A 273 -18.04 7.73 14.77
CA LYS A 273 -18.39 7.45 13.37
C LYS A 273 -17.11 7.60 12.53
N PRO A 274 -16.74 6.62 11.68
CA PRO A 274 -15.63 6.79 10.77
C PRO A 274 -16.05 7.85 9.74
N VAL A 275 -15.44 9.02 9.82
CA VAL A 275 -15.43 9.98 8.73
C VAL A 275 -14.20 9.61 7.91
N ASP A 276 -14.44 9.41 6.61
CA ASP A 276 -13.50 9.09 5.54
C ASP A 276 -13.32 7.59 5.22
N GLY A 277 -13.55 7.26 3.95
CA GLY A 277 -13.37 5.94 3.35
C GLY A 277 -11.92 5.46 3.31
N PHE A 278 -11.58 4.53 2.42
CA PHE A 278 -10.21 4.02 2.18
C PHE A 278 -9.11 5.10 2.04
N ARG A 279 -9.48 6.37 1.89
CA ARG A 279 -8.56 7.51 1.99
C ARG A 279 -7.79 7.56 3.31
N GLY A 280 -8.33 7.04 4.41
CA GLY A 280 -7.72 7.14 5.75
C GLY A 280 -6.85 5.96 6.17
N ALA A 281 -6.87 4.83 5.46
CA ALA A 281 -6.08 3.66 5.80
C ALA A 281 -4.83 3.60 4.93
N PHE A 282 -3.67 3.79 5.56
CA PHE A 282 -2.39 3.73 4.89
C PHE A 282 -1.79 2.34 4.95
N PHE A 283 -1.20 1.91 3.83
CA PHE A 283 -0.66 0.58 3.71
C PHE A 283 0.81 0.60 3.30
N LEU A 284 1.60 -0.17 4.03
CA LEU A 284 2.94 -0.54 3.61
C LEU A 284 2.82 -1.51 2.42
N VAL A 285 3.49 -1.15 1.32
CA VAL A 285 3.67 -1.97 0.12
C VAL A 285 5.11 -2.47 0.08
N THR A 286 5.32 -3.72 -0.29
CA THR A 286 6.67 -4.26 -0.49
C THR A 286 6.75 -5.09 -1.76
N THR A 287 7.92 -5.06 -2.39
CA THR A 287 8.22 -5.80 -3.62
C THR A 287 8.50 -7.27 -3.30
N ILE A 288 7.82 -8.21 -3.96
CA ILE A 288 8.10 -9.65 -3.85
C ILE A 288 8.64 -10.15 -5.20
N SER A 289 9.86 -9.74 -5.52
CA SER A 289 10.63 -10.26 -6.67
C SER A 289 12.14 -10.03 -6.53
N THR A 290 12.60 -9.40 -5.43
CA THR A 290 13.98 -8.92 -5.24
C THR A 290 14.80 -9.73 -4.24
#